data_AF-A0A7S2YPZ7-F1
#
_entry.id   AF-A0A7S2YPZ7-F1
#
_cell.length_a   1.000
_cell.length_b   1.000
_cell.length_c   1.000
_cell.angle_alpha   90.00
_cell.angle_beta   90.00
_cell.angle_gamma   90.00
#
_symmetry.space_group_name_H-M   'P 1'
#
loop_
_entity.id
_entity.type
_entity.pdbx_description
1 polymer ?
#
loop_
_entity_poly.entity_id
_entity_poly.type
_entity_poly.pdbx_seq_one_letter_code
_entity_poly.pdbx_strand_id
1 'polypeptide(L)'
;TPSTWKPHDTPFMESWIFAVDRHEFTNLKDMDGGLYDTKADSIGLSLKYQMCHGRIVMVPCSRVGRVRSLASDHQWIDPDVPTEIAKELDVQELDSRRTFNGQPVKDELTTLAVRNFLRTAAVWMTQSERDQVYAKMFGTAPGDFPLGWKYYKLDWEDDDMDFNREELAQEQQRCHDFSWFDKHILMTYLGQHHPWFT
;
A
#
# COMPACT_ATOMS: atom_id res chain seq x y z
N THR A 1 -0.02 -27.32 23.31
CA THR A 1 0.39 -26.23 22.41
C THR A 1 -0.59 -26.16 21.25
N PRO A 2 -1.07 -24.97 20.84
CA PRO A 2 -1.92 -24.87 19.65
C PRO A 2 -1.10 -25.37 18.45
N SER A 3 -1.70 -26.21 17.62
CA SER A 3 -1.04 -26.73 16.42
C SER A 3 -0.65 -25.58 15.49
N THR A 4 0.64 -25.45 15.18
CA THR A 4 1.21 -24.46 14.23
C THR A 4 0.72 -24.64 12.79
N TRP A 5 -0.12 -25.64 12.54
CA TRP A 5 -0.62 -26.02 11.21
C TRP A 5 -2.06 -25.60 10.97
N LYS A 6 -2.74 -25.09 11.99
CA LYS A 6 -4.10 -24.57 11.83
C LYS A 6 -4.05 -23.15 11.26
N PRO A 7 -5.03 -22.78 10.40
CA PRO A 7 -5.21 -21.40 10.01
C PRO A 7 -5.34 -20.50 11.24
N HIS A 8 -4.71 -19.33 11.20
CA HIS A 8 -4.76 -18.34 12.28
C HIS A 8 -4.81 -16.93 11.72
N ASP A 9 -5.48 -16.04 12.45
CA ASP A 9 -5.63 -14.65 12.06
C ASP A 9 -4.27 -13.91 12.13
N THR A 10 -4.07 -12.98 11.20
CA THR A 10 -2.89 -12.11 11.11
C THR A 10 -3.37 -10.70 10.78
N PRO A 11 -2.72 -9.64 11.29
CA PRO A 11 -3.10 -8.27 10.97
C PRO A 11 -2.79 -7.88 9.52
N PHE A 12 -1.79 -8.52 8.91
CA PHE A 12 -1.27 -8.15 7.60
C PHE A 12 -1.23 -9.33 6.62
N MET A 13 -1.41 -9.03 5.34
CA MET A 13 -1.24 -9.94 4.21
C MET A 13 -0.08 -9.53 3.29
N GLU A 14 0.31 -10.47 2.42
CA GLU A 14 1.14 -10.20 1.24
C GLU A 14 0.20 -10.01 0.03
N SER A 15 0.26 -8.86 -0.64
CA SER A 15 -0.49 -8.54 -1.86
C SER A 15 -0.15 -9.36 -3.11
N TRP A 16 1.02 -10.01 -3.18
CA TRP A 16 1.45 -10.81 -4.32
C TRP A 16 0.89 -12.24 -4.30
N ILE A 17 0.64 -12.79 -3.11
CA ILE A 17 0.21 -14.18 -2.93
C ILE A 17 -0.88 -14.23 -1.88
N PHE A 18 -2.12 -14.14 -2.33
CA PHE A 18 -3.31 -14.26 -1.49
C PHE A 18 -4.45 -14.93 -2.27
N ALA A 19 -5.49 -15.33 -1.55
CA ALA A 19 -6.72 -15.84 -2.14
C ALA A 19 -7.91 -15.10 -1.50
N VAL A 20 -8.82 -14.62 -2.34
CA VAL A 20 -10.02 -13.93 -1.91
C VAL A 20 -11.16 -14.24 -2.87
N ASP A 21 -12.40 -14.17 -2.38
CA ASP A 21 -13.56 -14.23 -3.25
C ASP A 21 -13.57 -13.01 -4.21
N ARG A 22 -13.91 -13.25 -5.47
CA ARG A 22 -13.90 -12.22 -6.51
C ARG A 22 -14.91 -11.10 -6.21
N HIS A 23 -16.09 -11.44 -5.72
CA HIS A 23 -17.12 -10.46 -5.41
C HIS A 23 -16.71 -9.61 -4.22
N GLU A 24 -16.14 -10.23 -3.18
CA GLU A 24 -15.58 -9.50 -2.03
C GLU A 24 -14.48 -8.53 -2.46
N PHE A 25 -13.55 -8.97 -3.32
CA PHE A 25 -12.48 -8.13 -3.84
C PHE A 25 -13.01 -6.91 -4.60
N THR A 26 -13.98 -7.11 -5.50
CA THR A 26 -14.57 -6.02 -6.28
C THR A 26 -15.50 -5.13 -5.46
N ASN A 27 -16.19 -5.67 -4.44
CA ASN A 27 -17.01 -4.89 -3.50
C ASN A 27 -16.18 -3.90 -2.70
N LEU A 28 -14.95 -4.29 -2.35
CA LEU A 28 -13.95 -3.43 -1.73
C LEU A 28 -13.12 -2.63 -2.74
N LYS A 29 -13.59 -2.53 -3.99
CA LYS A 29 -13.00 -1.72 -5.07
C LYS A 29 -11.59 -2.14 -5.51
N ASP A 30 -11.30 -3.44 -5.49
CA ASP A 30 -10.04 -4.01 -6.01
C ASP A 30 -8.79 -3.37 -5.35
N MET A 31 -7.69 -3.24 -6.10
CA MET A 31 -6.49 -2.49 -5.69
C MET A 31 -6.71 -0.98 -5.84
N ASP A 32 -6.08 -0.18 -4.99
CA ASP A 32 -6.04 1.28 -5.16
C ASP A 32 -5.26 1.63 -6.43
N GLY A 33 -5.99 2.12 -7.43
CA GLY A 33 -5.43 2.49 -8.74
C GLY A 33 -4.47 3.68 -8.69
N GLY A 34 -4.52 4.47 -7.62
CA GLY A 34 -3.63 5.59 -7.43
C GLY A 34 -2.28 5.21 -6.81
N LEU A 35 -1.99 3.94 -6.51
CA LEU A 35 -0.66 3.51 -6.07
C LEU A 35 0.30 3.38 -7.25
N TYR A 36 1.49 3.98 -7.15
CA TYR A 36 2.54 3.83 -8.15
C TYR A 36 3.45 2.65 -7.81
N ASP A 37 3.43 1.59 -8.62
CA ASP A 37 4.14 0.33 -8.31
C ASP A 37 3.56 -0.40 -7.06
N THR A 38 3.99 -1.65 -6.84
CA THR A 38 3.57 -2.61 -5.81
C THR A 38 4.15 -2.31 -4.42
N LYS A 39 4.30 -1.03 -4.07
CA LYS A 39 4.86 -0.61 -2.77
C LYS A 39 3.76 0.04 -1.95
N ALA A 40 3.43 -0.56 -0.81
CA ALA A 40 2.31 -0.23 0.09
C ALA A 40 0.94 -0.83 -0.27
N ASP A 41 0.83 -1.55 -1.38
CA ASP A 41 -0.35 -2.34 -1.75
C ASP A 41 -0.73 -3.40 -0.69
N SER A 42 0.26 -4.09 -0.12
CA SER A 42 0.08 -5.02 0.99
C SER A 42 -0.52 -4.34 2.23
N ILE A 43 -0.11 -3.10 2.52
CA ILE A 43 -0.62 -2.31 3.65
C ILE A 43 -2.04 -1.86 3.35
N GLY A 44 -2.28 -1.27 2.17
CA GLY A 44 -3.60 -0.80 1.75
C GLY A 44 -4.63 -1.92 1.75
N LEU A 45 -4.31 -3.09 1.17
CA LEU A 45 -5.17 -4.27 1.24
C LEU A 45 -5.39 -4.74 2.67
N SER A 46 -4.36 -4.75 3.51
CA SER A 46 -4.50 -5.20 4.89
C SER A 46 -5.47 -4.31 5.68
N LEU A 47 -5.34 -2.98 5.55
CA LEU A 47 -6.26 -2.02 6.16
C LEU A 47 -7.67 -2.19 5.62
N LYS A 48 -7.81 -2.25 4.29
CA LYS A 48 -9.09 -2.47 3.59
C LYS A 48 -9.85 -3.67 4.14
N TYR A 49 -9.24 -4.86 4.19
CA TYR A 49 -9.94 -6.04 4.69
C TYR A 49 -10.21 -5.99 6.19
N GLN A 50 -9.29 -5.48 7.00
CA GLN A 50 -9.45 -5.50 8.45
C GLN A 50 -10.45 -4.46 8.94
N MET A 51 -10.46 -3.27 8.33
CA MET A 51 -11.33 -2.16 8.70
C MET A 51 -12.73 -2.32 8.11
N CYS A 52 -12.88 -3.03 6.99
CA CYS A 52 -14.16 -3.24 6.32
C CYS A 52 -14.76 -4.64 6.60
N HIS A 53 -14.70 -5.10 7.86
CA HIS A 53 -15.36 -6.33 8.37
C HIS A 53 -14.82 -7.66 7.84
N GLY A 54 -13.73 -7.65 7.08
CA GLY A 54 -13.04 -8.84 6.62
C GLY A 54 -12.13 -9.46 7.70
N ARG A 55 -11.42 -10.51 7.29
CA ARG A 55 -10.37 -11.13 8.09
C ARG A 55 -9.22 -11.56 7.21
N ILE A 56 -8.02 -11.55 7.77
CA ILE A 56 -6.82 -12.04 7.09
C ILE A 56 -6.31 -13.24 7.86
N VAL A 57 -6.17 -14.36 7.15
CA VAL A 57 -5.81 -15.65 7.75
C VAL A 57 -4.56 -16.20 7.08
N MET A 58 -3.54 -16.48 7.88
CA MET A 58 -2.41 -17.27 7.43
C MET A 58 -2.80 -18.75 7.44
N VAL A 59 -2.56 -19.47 6.33
CA VAL A 59 -2.89 -20.88 6.17
C VAL A 59 -1.60 -21.71 6.01
N PRO A 60 -1.03 -22.27 7.10
CA PRO A 60 0.29 -22.94 7.06
C PRO A 60 0.38 -24.17 6.13
N CYS A 61 -0.76 -24.78 5.82
CA CYS A 61 -0.88 -25.92 4.90
C CYS A 61 -0.85 -25.52 3.42
N SER A 62 -1.09 -24.25 3.09
CA SER A 62 -0.95 -23.70 1.74
C SER A 62 0.42 -23.04 1.62
N ARG A 63 1.31 -23.61 0.79
CA ARG A 63 2.71 -23.20 0.73
C ARG A 63 3.10 -22.86 -0.70
N VAL A 64 3.57 -21.64 -0.89
CA VAL A 64 4.06 -21.12 -2.18
C VAL A 64 5.46 -20.55 -1.98
N GLY A 65 6.42 -20.98 -2.80
CA GLY A 65 7.77 -20.41 -2.79
C GLY A 65 7.86 -19.22 -3.73
N ARG A 66 8.32 -18.07 -3.24
CA ARG A 66 8.64 -16.88 -4.05
C ARG A 66 10.16 -16.72 -4.11
N VAL A 67 10.71 -16.63 -5.32
CA VAL A 67 12.13 -16.31 -5.51
C VAL A 67 12.32 -14.82 -5.21
N ARG A 68 13.23 -14.49 -4.29
CA ARG A 68 13.63 -13.10 -3.99
C ARG A 68 14.98 -12.84 -4.63
N SER A 69 15.08 -11.80 -5.46
CA SER A 69 16.38 -11.30 -5.91
C SER A 69 17.08 -10.62 -4.72
N LEU A 70 18.35 -10.98 -4.49
CA LEU A 70 19.21 -10.37 -3.46
C LEU A 70 19.96 -9.15 -3.99
N ALA A 71 19.94 -8.92 -5.30
CA ALA A 71 20.54 -7.75 -5.89
C ALA A 71 19.67 -6.52 -5.60
N SER A 72 20.30 -5.42 -5.22
CA SER A 72 19.76 -4.06 -5.26
C SER A 72 19.37 -3.60 -6.67
N ASP A 73 19.24 -4.51 -7.64
CA ASP A 73 18.88 -4.24 -9.02
C ASP A 73 17.35 -4.23 -9.17
N HIS A 74 16.70 -3.37 -8.40
CA HIS A 74 15.54 -2.66 -8.92
C HIS A 74 16.04 -1.37 -9.59
N GLN A 75 17.02 -1.50 -10.49
CA GLN A 75 16.87 -0.80 -11.75
C GLN A 75 15.74 -1.54 -12.47
N TRP A 76 14.55 -0.95 -12.41
CA TRP A 76 13.73 -0.74 -13.59
C TRP A 76 14.42 -1.22 -14.87
N ILE A 77 13.92 -2.30 -15.45
CA ILE A 77 14.31 -2.90 -16.75
C ILE A 77 15.82 -2.81 -17.05
N ASP A 78 16.50 -3.95 -16.95
CA ASP A 78 17.87 -4.16 -17.43
C ASP A 78 18.19 -3.34 -18.71
N PRO A 79 19.01 -2.27 -18.60
CA PRO A 79 19.34 -1.44 -19.75
C PRO A 79 20.23 -2.15 -20.79
N ASP A 80 20.64 -3.40 -20.54
CA ASP A 80 21.50 -4.18 -21.44
C ASP A 80 20.77 -5.34 -22.14
N VAL A 81 19.43 -5.42 -22.12
CA VAL A 81 18.71 -6.34 -23.02
C VAL A 81 18.94 -5.87 -24.46
N PRO A 82 19.60 -6.66 -25.33
CA PRO A 82 19.78 -6.29 -26.72
C PRO A 82 18.41 -6.00 -27.35
N THR A 83 18.33 -4.92 -28.11
CA THR A 83 17.08 -4.38 -28.70
C THR A 83 16.26 -5.45 -29.43
N GLU A 84 16.93 -6.43 -29.99
CA GLU A 84 16.36 -7.57 -30.70
C GLU A 84 15.54 -8.48 -29.77
N ILE A 85 16.05 -8.78 -28.57
CA ILE A 85 15.39 -9.61 -27.56
C ILE A 85 14.21 -8.87 -26.92
N ALA A 86 14.36 -7.57 -26.66
CA ALA A 86 13.26 -6.75 -26.12
C ALA A 86 12.06 -6.68 -27.07
N LYS A 87 12.30 -6.62 -28.39
CA LYS A 87 11.26 -6.67 -29.42
C LYS A 87 10.60 -8.04 -29.56
N GLU A 88 11.38 -9.12 -29.43
CA GLU A 88 10.87 -10.49 -29.55
C GLU A 88 9.96 -10.87 -28.36
N LEU A 89 10.24 -10.31 -27.18
CA LEU A 89 9.48 -10.56 -25.96
C LEU A 89 8.32 -9.57 -25.71
N ASP A 90 8.05 -8.65 -26.64
CA ASP A 90 7.06 -7.55 -26.49
C ASP A 90 7.21 -6.78 -25.16
N VAL A 91 8.45 -6.64 -24.69
CA VAL A 91 8.76 -5.89 -23.48
C VAL A 91 8.67 -4.41 -23.83
N GLN A 92 7.52 -3.80 -23.54
CA GLN A 92 7.42 -2.35 -23.57
C GLN A 92 8.38 -1.79 -22.52
N GLU A 93 9.28 -0.87 -22.91
CA GLU A 93 9.92 0.03 -21.96
C GLU A 93 8.82 0.56 -21.03
N LEU A 94 8.88 0.21 -19.75
CA LEU A 94 8.01 0.77 -18.71
C LEU A 94 8.38 2.24 -18.57
N ASP A 95 7.80 3.02 -19.47
CA ASP A 95 7.49 4.42 -19.38
C ASP A 95 8.54 5.29 -18.69
N SER A 96 9.64 5.55 -19.40
CA SER A 96 10.46 6.75 -19.20
C SER A 96 9.70 8.06 -19.47
N ARG A 97 8.38 8.02 -19.73
CA ARG A 97 7.51 9.18 -20.00
C ARG A 97 6.54 9.51 -18.87
N ARG A 98 6.80 9.09 -17.62
CA ARG A 98 6.00 9.62 -16.51
C ARG A 98 6.36 11.07 -16.28
N THR A 99 5.56 11.95 -16.87
CA THR A 99 5.62 13.38 -16.63
C THR A 99 4.51 13.77 -15.68
N PHE A 100 4.82 14.53 -14.64
CA PHE A 100 3.81 15.23 -13.85
C PHE A 100 4.06 16.72 -14.06
N ASN A 101 3.01 17.45 -14.44
CA ASN A 101 3.12 18.82 -15.00
C ASN A 101 4.09 18.94 -16.19
N GLY A 102 4.21 17.89 -17.02
CA GLY A 102 5.08 17.89 -18.19
C GLY A 102 6.58 17.74 -17.90
N GLN A 103 6.96 17.49 -16.64
CA GLN A 103 8.34 17.22 -16.23
C GLN A 103 8.55 15.71 -15.99
N PRO A 104 9.55 15.07 -16.63
CA PRO A 104 9.84 13.65 -16.40
C PRO A 104 10.23 13.44 -14.94
N VAL A 105 9.49 12.56 -14.27
CA VAL A 105 9.70 12.20 -12.88
C VAL A 105 10.83 11.17 -12.83
N LYS A 106 12.04 11.63 -12.54
CA LYS A 106 13.19 10.76 -12.20
C LYS A 106 13.08 10.36 -10.73
N ASP A 107 12.00 9.68 -10.35
CA ASP A 107 11.79 9.33 -8.93
C ASP A 107 12.55 8.06 -8.56
N GLU A 108 13.35 8.18 -7.50
CA GLU A 108 13.97 7.05 -6.86
C GLU A 108 12.91 6.11 -6.27
N LEU A 109 13.18 4.80 -6.28
CA LEU A 109 12.31 3.75 -5.74
C LEU A 109 11.83 4.07 -4.31
N THR A 110 12.68 4.74 -3.52
CA THR A 110 12.40 5.21 -2.16
C THR A 110 11.33 6.29 -2.12
N THR A 111 11.36 7.24 -3.07
CA THR A 111 10.41 8.34 -3.14
C THR A 111 9.00 7.83 -3.44
N LEU A 112 8.87 6.92 -4.42
CA LEU A 112 7.60 6.27 -4.75
C LEU A 112 7.04 5.45 -3.58
N ALA A 113 7.90 4.72 -2.87
CA ALA A 113 7.48 3.95 -1.70
C ALA A 113 6.92 4.86 -0.59
N VAL A 114 7.60 5.98 -0.32
CA VAL A 114 7.13 6.98 0.65
C VAL A 114 5.84 7.63 0.16
N ARG A 115 5.76 8.05 -1.11
CA ARG A 115 4.54 8.60 -1.73
C ARG A 115 3.35 7.66 -1.51
N ASN A 116 3.48 6.38 -1.87
CA ASN A 116 2.39 5.43 -1.72
C ASN A 116 2.01 5.16 -0.28
N PHE A 117 3.00 5.14 0.61
CA PHE A 117 2.75 5.04 2.03
C PHE A 117 1.93 6.23 2.55
N LEU A 118 2.28 7.46 2.15
CA LEU A 118 1.54 8.67 2.49
C LEU A 118 0.11 8.63 1.94
N ARG A 119 -0.09 8.23 0.68
CA ARG A 119 -1.43 8.03 0.11
C ARG A 119 -2.24 7.02 0.92
N THR A 120 -1.65 5.87 1.25
CA THR A 120 -2.33 4.83 2.03
C THR A 120 -2.77 5.36 3.39
N ALA A 121 -1.93 6.15 4.05
CA ALA A 121 -2.29 6.83 5.29
C ALA A 121 -3.40 7.87 5.07
N ALA A 122 -3.37 8.64 3.98
CA ALA A 122 -4.40 9.62 3.65
C ALA A 122 -5.78 8.97 3.42
N VAL A 123 -5.82 7.83 2.75
CA VAL A 123 -7.05 7.07 2.47
C VAL A 123 -7.62 6.42 3.73
N TRP A 124 -6.78 5.77 4.54
CA TRP A 124 -7.24 4.89 5.62
C TRP A 124 -7.13 5.47 7.03
N MET A 125 -6.60 6.69 7.19
CA MET A 125 -6.50 7.37 8.48
C MET A 125 -7.22 8.71 8.44
N THR A 126 -7.80 9.10 9.57
CA THR A 126 -8.35 10.45 9.76
C THR A 126 -7.25 11.51 9.66
N GLN A 127 -7.63 12.76 9.45
CA GLN A 127 -6.69 13.89 9.36
C GLN A 127 -5.75 13.98 10.57
N SER A 128 -6.29 13.83 11.78
CA SER A 128 -5.49 13.92 13.01
C SER A 128 -4.50 12.76 13.14
N GLU A 129 -4.90 11.56 12.72
CA GLU A 129 -4.04 10.36 12.75
C GLU A 129 -2.90 10.49 11.74
N ARG A 130 -3.20 10.81 10.47
CA ARG A 130 -2.15 10.96 9.45
C ARG A 130 -1.19 12.11 9.72
N ASP A 131 -1.66 13.21 10.31
CA ASP A 131 -0.77 14.33 10.69
C ASP A 131 0.27 13.92 11.73
N GLN A 132 -0.07 13.02 12.66
CA GLN A 132 0.88 12.45 13.63
C GLN A 132 1.89 11.53 12.94
N VAL A 133 1.40 10.71 12.00
CA VAL A 133 2.26 9.82 11.20
C VAL A 133 3.27 10.64 10.40
N TYR A 134 2.82 11.68 9.70
CA TYR A 134 3.68 12.54 8.89
C TYR A 134 4.70 13.28 9.75
N ALA A 135 4.27 13.84 10.88
CA ALA A 135 5.15 14.48 11.84
C ALA A 135 6.29 13.56 12.29
N LYS A 136 5.96 12.33 12.67
CA LYS A 136 6.95 11.35 13.14
C LYS A 136 7.86 10.86 12.00
N MET A 137 7.32 10.68 10.80
CA MET A 137 8.06 10.25 9.62
C MET A 137 9.08 11.29 9.15
N PHE A 138 8.71 12.57 9.17
CA PHE A 138 9.57 13.66 8.69
C PHE A 138 10.30 14.44 9.79
N GLY A 139 10.04 14.14 11.06
CA GLY A 139 10.58 14.90 12.19
C GLY A 139 10.04 16.33 12.25
N THR A 140 8.79 16.54 11.84
CA THR A 140 8.10 17.83 11.81
C THR A 140 7.02 17.92 12.89
N ALA A 141 6.38 19.09 13.07
CA ALA A 141 5.19 19.19 13.91
C ALA A 141 3.97 18.57 13.20
N PRO A 142 2.94 18.09 13.94
CA PRO A 142 1.68 17.65 13.33
C PRO A 142 1.06 18.75 12.44
N GLY A 143 0.71 18.38 11.21
CA GLY A 143 0.21 19.31 10.19
C GLY A 143 1.31 20.00 9.37
N ASP A 144 2.58 19.97 9.80
CA ASP A 144 3.71 20.45 9.01
C ASP A 144 4.19 19.38 8.04
N PHE A 145 4.12 19.70 6.75
CA PHE A 145 4.58 18.83 5.68
C PHE A 145 5.78 19.47 4.97
N PRO A 146 6.92 18.76 4.82
CA PRO A 146 8.10 19.33 4.18
C PRO A 146 7.79 19.85 2.77
N LEU A 147 8.37 21.00 2.38
CA LEU A 147 8.13 21.64 1.09
C LEU A 147 8.32 20.69 -0.11
N GLY A 148 9.36 19.87 -0.08
CA GLY A 148 9.63 18.89 -1.14
C GLY A 148 8.60 17.76 -1.25
N TRP A 149 7.81 17.54 -0.20
CA TRP A 149 6.76 16.53 -0.18
C TRP A 149 5.37 17.09 -0.44
N LYS A 150 5.12 18.39 -0.21
CA LYS A 150 3.81 19.04 -0.40
C LYS A 150 3.18 18.74 -1.76
N TYR A 151 4.01 18.64 -2.78
CA TYR A 151 3.60 18.27 -4.12
C TYR A 151 2.92 16.88 -4.20
N TYR A 152 3.49 15.86 -3.55
CA TYR A 152 2.91 14.52 -3.52
C TYR A 152 1.61 14.49 -2.71
N LYS A 153 1.50 15.34 -1.69
CA LYS A 153 0.25 15.46 -0.93
C LYS A 153 -0.88 16.04 -1.81
N LEU A 154 -0.57 17.05 -2.63
CA LEU A 154 -1.53 17.65 -3.56
C LEU A 154 -1.97 16.70 -4.69
N ASP A 155 -1.12 15.75 -5.07
CA ASP A 155 -1.39 14.75 -6.12
C ASP A 155 -2.67 13.93 -5.89
N TRP A 156 -3.07 13.72 -4.64
CA TRP A 156 -4.28 12.95 -4.29
C TRP A 156 -5.34 13.74 -3.51
N GLU A 157 -5.11 15.01 -3.20
CA GLU A 157 -6.07 15.83 -2.44
C GLU A 157 -7.14 16.48 -3.33
N ASP A 158 -6.85 16.71 -4.63
CA ASP A 158 -7.77 17.33 -5.58
C ASP A 158 -8.13 16.36 -6.72
N ASP A 159 -9.42 16.03 -6.87
CA ASP A 159 -10.01 15.30 -8.01
C ASP A 159 -9.41 13.93 -8.37
N ASP A 160 -8.75 13.25 -7.42
CA ASP A 160 -8.26 11.88 -7.62
C ASP A 160 -9.42 10.87 -7.62
N MET A 161 -9.77 10.35 -8.79
CA MET A 161 -10.85 9.39 -8.96
C MET A 161 -10.64 8.09 -8.18
N ASP A 162 -9.40 7.63 -8.04
CA ASP A 162 -9.09 6.41 -7.29
C ASP A 162 -9.19 6.65 -5.79
N PHE A 163 -8.81 7.85 -5.31
CA PHE A 163 -8.99 8.24 -3.91
C PHE A 163 -10.47 8.28 -3.55
N ASN A 164 -11.28 8.95 -4.39
CA ASN A 164 -12.73 9.01 -4.24
C ASN A 164 -13.37 7.61 -4.30
N ARG A 165 -12.82 6.70 -5.10
CA ARG A 165 -13.29 5.31 -5.19
C ARG A 165 -13.04 4.55 -3.88
N GLU A 166 -11.89 4.76 -3.24
CA GLU A 166 -11.57 4.18 -1.94
C GLU A 166 -12.46 4.75 -0.82
N GLU A 167 -12.66 6.07 -0.76
CA GLU A 167 -13.57 6.68 0.22
C GLU A 167 -15.01 6.17 0.06
N LEU A 168 -15.49 6.09 -1.18
CA LEU A 168 -16.82 5.54 -1.47
C LEU A 168 -16.93 4.07 -1.01
N ALA A 169 -15.87 3.28 -1.15
CA ALA A 169 -15.82 1.91 -0.63
C ALA A 169 -15.99 1.89 0.89
N GLN A 170 -15.27 2.77 1.58
CA GLN A 170 -15.30 2.88 3.03
C GLN A 170 -16.69 3.23 3.55
N GLU A 171 -17.36 4.19 2.90
CA GLU A 171 -18.72 4.58 3.23
C GLU A 171 -19.73 3.46 2.94
N GLN A 172 -19.66 2.84 1.76
CA GLN A 172 -20.59 1.78 1.33
C GLN A 172 -20.51 0.56 2.26
N GLN A 173 -19.32 0.21 2.71
CA GLN A 173 -19.07 -0.94 3.58
C GLN A 173 -19.09 -0.59 5.07
N ARG A 174 -19.29 0.69 5.42
CA ARG A 174 -19.27 1.20 6.80
C ARG A 174 -18.03 0.75 7.54
N CYS A 175 -16.87 0.99 6.95
CA CYS A 175 -15.60 0.57 7.51
C CYS A 175 -15.31 1.30 8.82
N HIS A 176 -14.54 0.65 9.67
CA HIS A 176 -13.97 1.23 10.87
C HIS A 176 -12.85 2.22 10.54
N ASP A 177 -12.46 3.05 11.51
CA ASP A 177 -11.31 3.96 11.41
C ASP A 177 -9.99 3.27 11.84
N PHE A 178 -8.87 3.96 11.63
CA PHE A 178 -7.57 3.41 11.97
C PHE A 178 -7.41 3.19 13.47
N SER A 179 -7.94 4.08 14.31
CA SER A 179 -7.99 3.91 15.77
C SER A 179 -8.66 2.59 16.19
N TRP A 180 -9.74 2.18 15.52
CA TRP A 180 -10.36 0.89 15.73
C TRP A 180 -9.45 -0.25 15.30
N PHE A 181 -8.80 -0.15 14.14
CA PHE A 181 -7.84 -1.16 13.64
C PHE A 181 -6.69 -1.35 14.62
N ASP A 182 -6.08 -0.26 15.08
CA ASP A 182 -5.00 -0.30 16.05
C ASP A 182 -5.42 -1.02 17.35
N LYS A 183 -6.59 -0.65 17.89
CA LYS A 183 -7.10 -1.20 19.15
C LYS A 183 -7.61 -2.64 19.05
N HIS A 184 -8.19 -3.05 17.93
CA HIS A 184 -8.88 -4.35 17.83
C HIS A 184 -8.14 -5.37 16.97
N ILE A 185 -7.25 -4.94 16.09
CA ILE A 185 -6.50 -5.80 15.18
C ILE A 185 -5.05 -5.88 15.65
N LEU A 186 -4.33 -4.75 15.74
CA LEU A 186 -2.92 -4.77 16.14
C LEU A 186 -2.73 -5.22 17.57
N MET A 187 -3.48 -4.65 18.53
CA MET A 187 -3.40 -5.08 19.92
C MET A 187 -3.81 -6.54 20.13
N THR A 188 -4.83 -7.02 19.41
CA THR A 188 -5.29 -8.41 19.55
C THR A 188 -4.26 -9.40 19.03
N TYR A 189 -3.65 -9.12 17.87
CA TYR A 189 -2.79 -10.09 17.20
C TYR A 189 -1.29 -9.91 17.50
N LEU A 190 -0.84 -8.69 17.80
CA LEU A 190 0.56 -8.38 18.08
C LEU A 190 0.81 -8.00 19.54
N GLY A 191 -0.23 -7.72 20.33
CA GLY A 191 -0.09 -7.28 21.73
C GLY A 191 0.52 -5.88 21.89
N GLN A 192 0.61 -5.11 20.80
CA GLN A 192 1.23 -3.80 20.76
C GLN A 192 0.45 -2.87 19.82
N HIS A 193 0.35 -1.62 20.23
CA HIS A 193 -0.18 -0.54 19.40
C HIS A 193 0.81 -0.23 18.28
N HIS A 194 0.30 0.31 17.19
CA HIS A 194 1.13 0.82 16.12
C HIS A 194 2.11 1.86 16.68
N PRO A 195 3.41 1.81 16.32
CA PRO A 195 4.44 2.68 16.90
C PRO A 195 4.21 4.18 16.74
N TRP A 196 3.18 4.61 16.02
CA TRP A 196 2.87 6.02 15.77
C TRP A 196 1.79 6.57 16.70
N PHE A 197 1.07 5.70 17.42
CA PHE A 197 0.02 6.07 18.37
C PHE A 197 0.44 5.82 19.84
N THR A 198 1.75 5.59 20.06
CA THR A 198 2.40 5.46 21.37
C THR A 198 3.12 6.72 21.79
#